data_AF-A0A966BFG7-F1
#
_entry.id   AF-A0A966BFG7-F1
#
_cell.length_a   1.000
_cell.length_b   1.000
_cell.length_c   1.000
_cell.angle_alpha   90.00
_cell.angle_beta   90.00
_cell.angle_gamma   90.00
#
_symmetry.space_group_name_H-M   'P 1'
#
loop_
_entity.id
_entity.type
_entity.pdbx_description
1 polymer ?
#
loop_
_entity_poly.entity_id
_entity_poly.type
_entity_poly.pdbx_seq_one_letter_code
_entity_poly.pdbx_strand_id
1 'polypeptide(L)'
;MKTNQAVGGILISIILGIALSTAASASTDSERAISVFLLCGIVAYGIQWVSFVAAWLKHTEHFFDLIGSITYVTVISIALLFSNNVGTRSVILAIIVITWALRLGSFLVLRVKREGSDSRFKVMKHK
;
A
#
# COMPACT_ATOMS: atom_id res chain seq x y z
N MET A 1 8.41 -7.77 21.61
CA MET A 1 9.02 -8.75 20.68
C MET A 1 10.52 -8.68 20.82
N LYS A 2 11.22 -9.82 20.83
CA LYS A 2 12.69 -9.81 20.75
C LYS A 2 13.09 -9.32 19.35
N THR A 3 14.09 -8.45 19.24
CA THR A 3 14.53 -7.81 17.97
C THR A 3 14.76 -8.83 16.85
N ASN A 4 15.25 -10.02 17.17
CA ASN A 4 15.48 -11.12 16.22
C ASN A 4 14.19 -11.64 15.57
N GLN A 5 13.04 -11.58 16.25
CA GLN A 5 11.74 -11.97 15.68
C GLN A 5 11.19 -10.92 14.71
N ALA A 6 11.47 -9.64 14.97
CA ALA A 6 11.06 -8.56 14.06
C ALA A 6 11.86 -8.59 12.75
N VAL A 7 13.18 -8.78 12.83
CA VAL A 7 14.04 -8.92 11.66
C VAL A 7 13.63 -10.13 10.81
N GLY A 8 13.33 -11.27 11.45
CA GLY A 8 12.83 -12.46 10.75
C GLY A 8 11.52 -12.19 10.00
N GLY A 9 10.56 -11.50 10.62
CA GLY A 9 9.29 -11.15 9.99
C GLY A 9 9.45 -10.24 8.78
N ILE A 10 10.35 -9.24 8.86
CA ILE A 10 10.64 -8.33 7.74
C ILE A 10 11.24 -9.10 6.57
N LEU A 11 12.25 -9.95 6.82
CA LEU A 11 12.89 -10.75 5.76
C LEU A 11 11.88 -11.69 5.07
N ILE A 12 11.03 -12.36 5.84
CA ILE A 12 9.97 -13.22 5.31
C ILE A 12 9.02 -12.41 4.42
N SER A 13 8.62 -11.20 4.83
CA SER A 13 7.72 -10.36 4.04
C SER A 13 8.34 -9.91 2.70
N ILE A 14 9.64 -9.62 2.68
CA ILE A 14 10.36 -9.25 1.46
C ILE A 14 10.43 -10.45 0.52
N ILE A 15 10.85 -11.61 1.04
CA ILE A 15 10.98 -12.85 0.26
C ILE A 15 9.64 -13.24 -0.33
N LEU A 16 8.57 -13.19 0.48
CA LEU A 16 7.22 -13.49 0.03
C LEU A 16 6.75 -12.50 -1.04
N GLY A 17 7.02 -11.20 -0.87
CA GLY A 17 6.67 -10.18 -1.86
C GLY A 17 7.37 -10.39 -3.21
N ILE A 18 8.67 -10.74 -3.19
CA ILE A 18 9.43 -11.06 -4.39
C ILE A 18 8.88 -12.33 -5.04
N ALA A 19 8.66 -13.40 -4.26
CA ALA A 19 8.15 -14.68 -4.75
C ALA A 19 6.74 -14.55 -5.37
N LEU A 20 5.86 -13.77 -4.75
CA LEU A 20 4.52 -13.54 -5.27
C LEU A 20 4.56 -12.72 -6.57
N SER A 21 5.45 -11.73 -6.64
CA SER A 21 5.61 -10.87 -7.83
C SER A 21 6.15 -11.66 -9.02
N THR A 22 7.09 -12.58 -8.81
CA THR A 22 7.62 -13.44 -9.86
C THR A 22 6.65 -14.55 -10.25
N ALA A 23 5.92 -15.13 -9.30
CA ALA A 23 4.89 -16.14 -9.58
C ALA A 23 3.69 -15.55 -10.35
N ALA A 24 3.24 -14.34 -9.98
CA ALA A 24 2.18 -13.65 -10.70
C ALA A 24 2.63 -13.24 -12.11
N SER A 25 3.90 -12.85 -12.26
CA SER A 25 4.54 -12.65 -13.57
C SER A 25 4.45 -13.92 -14.45
N ALA A 26 4.72 -15.11 -13.91
CA ALA A 26 4.67 -16.35 -14.68
C ALA A 26 3.27 -16.72 -15.22
N SER A 27 2.18 -16.15 -14.68
CA SER A 27 0.80 -16.47 -15.05
C SER A 27 0.21 -15.59 -16.17
N THR A 28 0.97 -14.62 -16.69
CA THR A 28 0.44 -13.61 -17.62
C THR A 28 1.10 -13.73 -19.00
N ASP A 29 0.36 -14.20 -20.01
CA ASP A 29 0.85 -14.52 -21.38
C ASP A 29 1.35 -13.32 -22.21
N SER A 30 1.38 -12.11 -21.66
CA SER A 30 1.85 -10.90 -22.35
C SER A 30 3.10 -10.36 -21.65
N GLU A 31 4.25 -10.40 -22.35
CA GLU A 31 5.55 -9.90 -21.84
C GLU A 31 5.49 -8.48 -21.26
N ARG A 32 4.60 -7.64 -21.80
CA ARG A 32 4.38 -6.27 -21.31
C ARG A 32 3.51 -6.22 -20.05
N ALA A 33 2.53 -7.10 -19.90
CA ALA A 33 1.67 -7.17 -18.72
C ALA A 33 2.41 -7.69 -17.48
N ILE A 34 3.38 -8.59 -17.70
CA ILE A 34 4.38 -9.00 -16.70
C ILE A 34 5.13 -7.79 -16.14
N SER A 35 5.59 -6.89 -17.01
CA SER A 35 6.31 -5.69 -16.63
C SER A 35 5.45 -4.72 -15.81
N VAL A 36 4.17 -4.53 -16.18
CA VAL A 36 3.25 -3.65 -15.43
C VAL A 36 2.91 -4.21 -14.05
N PHE A 37 2.69 -5.52 -13.93
CA PHE A 37 2.41 -6.14 -12.64
C PHE A 37 3.61 -6.02 -11.69
N LEU A 38 4.82 -6.32 -12.18
CA LEU A 38 6.06 -6.12 -11.42
C LEU A 38 6.25 -4.66 -11.01
N LEU A 39 6.02 -3.71 -11.91
CA LEU A 39 6.10 -2.28 -11.63
C LEU A 39 5.13 -1.87 -10.51
N CYS A 40 3.88 -2.35 -10.58
CA CYS A 40 2.87 -2.10 -9.55
C CYS A 40 3.29 -2.67 -8.19
N GLY A 41 3.83 -3.90 -8.16
CA GLY A 41 4.31 -4.54 -6.95
C GLY A 41 5.47 -3.79 -6.30
N ILE A 42 6.48 -3.38 -7.10
CA ILE A 42 7.62 -2.59 -6.62
C ILE A 42 7.17 -1.24 -6.06
N VAL A 43 6.27 -0.54 -6.76
CA VAL A 43 5.74 0.74 -6.30
C VAL A 43 4.94 0.57 -5.02
N ALA A 44 4.05 -0.43 -4.94
CA ALA A 44 3.27 -0.71 -3.73
C ALA A 44 4.18 -0.99 -2.53
N TYR A 45 5.15 -1.87 -2.71
CA TYR A 45 6.09 -2.24 -1.66
C TYR A 45 6.99 -1.07 -1.24
N GLY A 46 7.45 -0.27 -2.22
CA GLY A 46 8.23 0.95 -1.98
C GLY A 46 7.45 1.99 -1.18
N ILE A 47 6.19 2.28 -1.54
CA ILE A 47 5.34 3.19 -0.77
C ILE A 47 5.12 2.65 0.64
N GLN A 48 4.87 1.35 0.80
CA GLN A 48 4.70 0.73 2.11
C GLN A 48 5.97 0.84 2.97
N TRP A 49 7.15 0.64 2.39
CA TRP A 49 8.43 0.80 3.10
C TRP A 49 8.68 2.25 3.50
N VAL A 50 8.46 3.22 2.60
CA VAL A 50 8.58 4.65 2.91
C VAL A 50 7.60 5.03 4.03
N SER A 51 6.38 4.50 3.99
CA SER A 51 5.36 4.72 5.02
C SER A 51 5.80 4.18 6.38
N PHE A 52 6.43 3.00 6.39
CA PHE A 52 6.93 2.37 7.60
C PHE A 52 8.08 3.18 8.20
N VAL A 53 9.02 3.64 7.37
CA VAL A 53 10.14 4.50 7.80
C VAL A 53 9.61 5.85 8.33
N ALA A 54 8.66 6.47 7.63
CA ALA A 54 8.04 7.72 8.07
C ALA A 54 7.27 7.55 9.39
N ALA A 55 6.57 6.41 9.58
CA ALA A 55 5.88 6.08 10.82
C ALA A 55 6.84 5.87 11.99
N TRP A 56 7.99 5.22 11.75
CA TRP A 56 9.06 5.07 12.73
C TRP A 56 9.65 6.42 13.16
N LEU A 57 9.93 7.31 12.19
CA LEU A 57 10.49 8.64 12.45
C LEU A 57 9.54 9.56 13.21
N LYS A 58 8.24 9.56 12.85
CA LYS A 58 7.27 10.49 13.42
C LYS A 58 6.48 9.93 14.60
N HIS A 59 6.65 8.65 14.96
CA HIS A 59 5.93 7.95 16.04
C HIS A 59 4.44 8.30 16.07
N THR A 60 3.84 8.40 14.90
CA THR A 60 2.47 8.88 14.73
C THR A 60 1.73 7.92 13.83
N GLU A 61 0.63 7.40 14.37
CA GLU A 61 -0.20 6.40 13.72
C GLU A 61 -1.23 7.04 12.79
N HIS A 62 -1.38 8.37 12.88
CA HIS A 62 -2.39 9.15 12.17
C HIS A 62 -2.30 9.07 10.65
N PHE A 63 -1.13 8.75 10.08
CA PHE A 63 -0.92 8.81 8.63
C PHE A 63 -0.94 7.45 7.93
N PHE A 64 -1.01 6.34 8.68
CA PHE A 64 -0.87 5.01 8.09
C PHE A 64 -2.01 4.67 7.11
N ASP A 65 -3.26 4.98 7.51
CA ASP A 65 -4.43 4.71 6.67
C ASP A 65 -4.52 5.62 5.44
N LEU A 66 -4.03 6.86 5.54
CA LEU A 66 -3.96 7.76 4.39
C LEU A 66 -2.95 7.23 3.36
N ILE A 67 -1.80 6.75 3.82
CA ILE A 67 -0.79 6.18 2.93
C ILE A 67 -1.35 4.95 2.21
N GLY A 68 -2.12 4.09 2.89
CA GLY A 68 -2.82 2.98 2.24
C GLY A 68 -3.73 3.41 1.09
N SER A 69 -4.54 4.47 1.28
CA SER A 69 -5.39 5.00 0.20
C SER A 69 -4.60 5.60 -0.96
N ILE A 70 -3.47 6.26 -0.68
CA ILE A 70 -2.56 6.80 -1.71
C ILE A 70 -1.93 5.67 -2.52
N THR A 71 -1.49 4.58 -1.88
CA THR A 71 -0.94 3.41 -2.57
C THR A 71 -1.95 2.84 -3.56
N TYR A 72 -3.21 2.67 -3.14
CA TYR A 72 -4.27 2.16 -4.03
C TYR A 72 -4.47 3.05 -5.25
N VAL A 73 -4.65 4.36 -5.05
CA VAL A 73 -4.84 5.32 -6.16
C VAL A 73 -3.62 5.31 -7.10
N THR A 74 -2.40 5.26 -6.54
CA THR A 74 -1.15 5.27 -7.32
C THR A 74 -1.01 4.01 -8.16
N VAL A 75 -1.17 2.84 -7.56
CA VAL A 75 -1.02 1.54 -8.24
C VAL A 75 -2.07 1.37 -9.34
N ILE A 76 -3.32 1.73 -9.08
CA ILE A 76 -4.40 1.64 -10.07
C ILE A 76 -4.15 2.60 -11.24
N SER A 77 -3.67 3.81 -10.96
CA SER A 77 -3.33 4.78 -12.00
C SER A 77 -2.20 4.27 -12.89
N ILE A 78 -1.14 3.72 -12.30
CA ILE A 78 -0.01 3.13 -13.04
C ILE A 78 -0.48 1.93 -13.87
N ALA A 79 -1.29 1.05 -13.29
CA ALA A 79 -1.84 -0.11 -13.99
C ALA A 79 -2.69 0.30 -15.20
N LEU A 80 -3.50 1.36 -15.09
CA LEU A 80 -4.33 1.86 -16.17
C LEU A 80 -3.51 2.53 -17.28
N LEU A 81 -2.49 3.32 -16.92
CA LEU A 81 -1.65 4.06 -17.87
C LEU A 81 -0.71 3.17 -18.67
N PHE A 82 -0.18 2.11 -18.05
CA PHE A 82 0.77 1.21 -18.69
C PHE A 82 0.13 -0.06 -19.28
N SER A 83 -1.16 -0.31 -19.03
CA SER A 83 -1.86 -1.45 -19.64
C SER A 83 -2.12 -1.21 -21.13
N ASN A 84 -1.75 -2.18 -21.95
CA ASN A 84 -1.87 -2.11 -23.42
C ASN A 84 -3.31 -2.34 -23.92
N ASN A 85 -4.16 -2.97 -23.10
CA ASN A 85 -5.55 -3.28 -23.45
C ASN A 85 -6.46 -2.87 -22.30
N VAL A 86 -6.78 -1.58 -22.27
CA VAL A 86 -7.67 -1.01 -21.26
C VAL A 86 -9.11 -1.24 -21.70
N GLY A 87 -9.65 -2.41 -21.37
CA GLY A 87 -11.07 -2.70 -21.58
C GLY A 87 -11.97 -1.79 -20.73
N THR A 88 -13.19 -1.53 -21.19
CA THR A 88 -14.22 -0.75 -20.47
C THR A 88 -14.45 -1.26 -19.05
N ARG A 89 -14.36 -2.59 -18.84
CA ARG A 89 -14.48 -3.23 -17.52
C ARG A 89 -13.37 -2.77 -16.56
N SER A 90 -12.12 -2.71 -17.04
CA SER A 90 -10.97 -2.29 -16.23
C SER A 90 -11.07 -0.82 -15.82
N VAL A 91 -11.60 0.05 -16.69
CA VAL A 91 -11.86 1.46 -16.38
C VAL A 91 -12.94 1.59 -15.31
N ILE A 92 -14.05 0.85 -15.43
CA ILE A 92 -15.12 0.87 -14.43
C ILE A 92 -14.59 0.41 -13.06
N LEU A 93 -13.83 -0.69 -13.03
CA LEU A 93 -13.21 -1.18 -11.80
C LEU A 93 -12.26 -0.14 -11.20
N ALA A 94 -11.41 0.49 -12.01
CA ALA A 94 -10.50 1.53 -11.55
C ALA A 94 -11.25 2.71 -10.92
N ILE A 95 -12.33 3.19 -11.55
CA ILE A 95 -13.16 4.29 -11.01
C ILE A 95 -13.79 3.89 -9.68
N ILE A 96 -14.34 2.68 -9.57
CA ILE A 96 -14.96 2.21 -8.33
C ILE A 96 -13.93 2.16 -7.19
N VAL A 97 -12.75 1.59 -7.45
CA VAL A 97 -11.72 1.45 -6.42
C VAL A 97 -11.11 2.80 -6.04
N ILE A 98 -10.87 3.70 -7.00
CA ILE A 98 -10.40 5.06 -6.71
C ILE A 98 -11.44 5.81 -5.86
N THR A 99 -12.73 5.73 -6.24
CA THR A 99 -13.82 6.36 -5.48
C THR A 99 -13.89 5.81 -4.06
N TRP A 100 -13.76 4.49 -3.89
CA TRP A 100 -13.74 3.84 -2.59
C TRP A 100 -12.52 4.26 -1.75
N ALA A 101 -11.32 4.24 -2.33
CA ALA A 101 -10.09 4.62 -1.66
C ALA A 101 -10.12 6.09 -1.21
N LEU A 102 -10.63 6.99 -2.05
CA LEU A 102 -10.80 8.41 -1.71
C LEU A 102 -11.85 8.62 -0.62
N ARG A 103 -13.00 7.93 -0.71
CA ARG A 103 -14.06 8.02 0.31
C ARG A 103 -13.53 7.56 1.67
N LEU A 104 -12.90 6.38 1.71
CA LEU A 104 -12.39 5.79 2.94
C LEU A 104 -11.23 6.64 3.49
N GLY A 105 -10.21 6.94 2.69
CA GLY A 105 -9.06 7.74 3.10
C GLY A 105 -9.47 9.12 3.64
N SER A 106 -10.39 9.82 2.94
CA SER A 106 -10.89 11.13 3.38
C SER A 106 -11.64 11.05 4.71
N PHE A 107 -12.50 10.03 4.90
CA PHE A 107 -13.22 9.82 6.15
C PHE A 107 -12.27 9.61 7.33
N LEU A 108 -11.23 8.78 7.16
CA LEU A 108 -10.27 8.52 8.23
C LEU A 108 -9.45 9.77 8.58
N VAL A 109 -8.94 10.52 7.59
CA VAL A 109 -8.21 11.78 7.84
C VAL A 109 -9.08 12.81 8.57
N LEU A 110 -10.36 12.93 8.18
CA LEU A 110 -11.29 13.85 8.81
C LEU A 110 -11.61 13.44 10.26
N ARG A 111 -11.75 12.14 10.54
CA ARG A 111 -11.95 11.61 11.89
C ARG A 111 -10.75 11.90 12.78
N VAL A 112 -9.57 11.58 12.28
CA VAL A 112 -8.28 11.76 12.94
C VAL A 112 -8.00 13.24 13.27
N LYS A 113 -8.33 14.15 12.34
CA LYS A 113 -8.20 15.60 12.56
C LYS A 113 -9.18 16.15 13.60
N ARG A 114 -10.37 15.55 13.75
CA ARG A 114 -11.37 15.94 14.75
C ARG A 114 -11.06 15.44 16.15
N GLU A 115 -10.53 14.22 16.28
CA GLU A 115 -10.23 13.65 17.59
C GLU A 115 -8.83 14.03 18.11
N GLY A 116 -7.99 14.68 17.28
CA GLY A 116 -6.77 15.39 17.69
C GLY A 116 -5.59 14.49 18.08
N SER A 117 -5.86 13.35 18.70
CA SER A 117 -4.92 12.26 19.02
C SER A 117 -5.73 11.16 19.71
N ASP A 118 -5.68 9.93 19.20
CA ASP A 118 -6.25 8.78 19.91
C ASP A 118 -5.52 8.62 21.26
N SER A 119 -6.26 8.72 22.38
CA SER A 119 -5.70 8.66 23.72
C SER A 119 -5.11 7.29 24.06
N ARG A 120 -5.38 6.24 23.26
CA ARG A 120 -4.77 4.91 23.40
C ARG A 120 -3.25 4.94 23.28
N PHE A 121 -2.67 5.76 22.41
CA PHE A 121 -1.21 5.80 22.21
C PHE A 121 -0.48 6.61 23.28
N LYS A 122 -1.22 7.40 24.06
CA LYS A 122 -0.68 8.02 25.29
C LYS A 122 -0.30 6.96 26.32
N VAL A 123 -0.98 5.81 26.33
CA VAL A 123 -0.72 4.69 27.24
C VAL A 123 0.52 3.89 26.83
N MET A 124 0.90 3.93 25.55
CA MET A 124 2.08 3.21 25.02
C MET A 124 3.39 4.01 25.12
N LYS A 125 3.35 5.27 25.59
CA LYS A 125 4.56 6.11 25.78
C LYS A 125 5.37 5.78 27.04
N HIS A 126 4.86 4.93 27.93
CA HIS A 126 5.59 4.48 29.12
C HIS A 126 5.50 2.96 29.31
N LYS A 127 6.34 2.21 28.58
CA LYS A 127 7.08 1.06 29.14
C LYS A 127 8.23 0.66 28.23
#